data_AF-K3X2T9-F1
#
_entry.id   AF-K3X2T9-F1
#
_cell.length_a   1.000
_cell.length_b   1.000
_cell.length_c   1.000
_cell.angle_alpha   90.00
_cell.angle_beta   90.00
_cell.angle_gamma   90.00
#
_symmetry.space_group_name_H-M   'P 1'
#
loop_
_entity.id
_entity.type
_entity.pdbx_description
1 polymer ?
#
loop_
_entity_poly.entity_id
_entity_poly.type
_entity_poly.pdbx_seq_one_letter_code
_entity_poly.pdbx_strand_id
1 'polypeptide(L)'
;MCPRTPETVVTVASCQICFEPPRDDSAIVRSLCGSECPAVVCRDCLTTHIQVSLERSYGGMLPKVRCPICLTLMNKNQWKHHMYTDKGAKVLQVYEELCEQACSLTVPCCHQSGYTHLPIAAAIDGVPEEEIDSPLRLLPSVKAKIPEFRHKCRAFCRHQLSGRTLVDYIITTFGAAKDDMVVQCTLRRIDDEERRASLLLSYLYLRPAIYTHCCNYAVCFNCKRIGHHDKCDLDTVIDEASSIVQCRDCRSMLLKVEGCDSVTCLCGNSMDWNFESKYHALHQKQLLPVDYFDYDVLCEWHNWHDRCKAAVDELLKKQKTKLLLARVVPVAGPYLRMYIWRWRHAKRLRNVLRYLDAARLDRERQKYWKTYAAKNAEVMAELEQERHEFLRIGLHEAKP
;
A
#
# COMPACT_ATOMS: atom_id res chain seq x y z
N MET A 1 -76.70 -13.40 -5.09
CA MET A 1 -75.27 -13.45 -5.50
C MET A 1 -74.53 -12.38 -4.73
N CYS A 2 -73.76 -12.77 -3.71
CA CYS A 2 -72.95 -11.82 -2.95
C CYS A 2 -71.71 -11.40 -3.79
N PRO A 3 -71.40 -10.10 -3.90
CA PRO A 3 -70.21 -9.65 -4.59
C PRO A 3 -68.97 -10.11 -3.81
N ARG A 4 -68.10 -10.91 -4.45
CA ARG A 4 -66.78 -11.24 -3.91
C ARG A 4 -65.96 -9.95 -3.84
N THR A 5 -65.52 -9.58 -2.65
CA THR A 5 -64.52 -8.54 -2.46
C THR A 5 -63.25 -8.92 -3.23
N PRO A 6 -62.63 -7.98 -3.96
CA PRO A 6 -61.39 -8.25 -4.67
C PRO A 6 -60.30 -8.60 -3.66
N GLU A 7 -59.75 -9.81 -3.76
CA GLU A 7 -58.54 -10.19 -3.05
C GLU A 7 -57.41 -9.27 -3.52
N THR A 8 -57.00 -8.34 -2.66
CA THR A 8 -55.78 -7.56 -2.85
C THR A 8 -54.59 -8.53 -2.83
N VAL A 9 -54.13 -8.92 -4.01
CA VAL A 9 -52.90 -9.70 -4.17
C VAL A 9 -51.74 -8.82 -3.69
N VAL A 10 -51.28 -9.05 -2.46
CA VAL A 10 -50.08 -8.41 -1.93
C VAL A 10 -48.88 -9.01 -2.67
N THR A 11 -48.39 -8.30 -3.69
CA THR A 11 -47.15 -8.69 -4.36
C THR A 11 -45.99 -8.44 -3.40
N VAL A 12 -45.50 -9.52 -2.77
CA VAL A 12 -44.28 -9.47 -1.97
C VAL A 12 -43.14 -9.03 -2.89
N ALA A 13 -42.51 -7.90 -2.57
CA ALA A 13 -41.44 -7.39 -3.41
C ALA A 13 -40.21 -8.31 -3.29
N SER A 14 -39.74 -8.85 -4.42
CA SER A 14 -38.52 -9.65 -4.48
C SER A 14 -37.26 -8.77 -4.46
N CYS A 15 -36.16 -9.33 -3.96
CA CYS A 15 -34.86 -8.67 -4.00
C CYS A 15 -34.41 -8.49 -5.46
N GLN A 16 -34.01 -7.27 -5.85
CA GLN A 16 -33.56 -6.97 -7.21
C GLN A 16 -32.18 -7.55 -7.57
N ILE A 17 -31.45 -8.12 -6.60
CA ILE A 17 -30.11 -8.70 -6.83
C ILE A 17 -30.18 -10.23 -6.93
N CYS A 18 -30.72 -10.91 -5.92
CA CYS A 18 -30.82 -12.38 -5.93
C CYS A 18 -32.14 -12.90 -6.53
N PHE A 19 -33.12 -12.03 -6.80
CA PHE A 19 -34.47 -12.38 -7.27
C PHE A 19 -35.27 -13.29 -6.33
N GLU A 20 -34.78 -13.52 -5.11
CA GLU A 20 -35.48 -14.32 -4.10
C GLU A 20 -36.48 -13.45 -3.33
N PRO A 21 -37.63 -14.03 -2.94
CA PRO A 21 -38.54 -13.38 -1.98
C PRO A 21 -37.85 -13.30 -0.61
N PRO A 22 -38.01 -12.19 0.11
CA PRO A 22 -37.43 -12.08 1.44
C PRO A 22 -38.05 -13.10 2.39
N ARG A 23 -37.24 -13.60 3.33
CA ARG A 23 -37.73 -14.48 4.41
C ARG A 23 -38.71 -13.77 5.35
N ASP A 24 -38.55 -12.45 5.47
CA ASP A 24 -39.36 -11.53 6.26
C ASP A 24 -39.26 -10.13 5.64
N ASP A 25 -40.33 -9.33 5.69
CA ASP A 25 -40.37 -7.95 5.18
C ASP A 25 -39.29 -7.06 5.80
N SER A 26 -38.92 -7.33 7.06
CA SER A 26 -37.82 -6.63 7.73
C SER A 26 -36.47 -6.84 7.02
N ALA A 27 -36.33 -7.91 6.25
CA ALA A 27 -35.10 -8.26 5.54
C ALA A 27 -34.87 -7.45 4.25
N ILE A 28 -35.87 -6.71 3.77
CA ILE A 28 -35.77 -5.84 2.59
C ILE A 28 -35.38 -4.42 2.99
N VAL A 29 -34.39 -3.89 2.29
CA VAL A 29 -33.96 -2.49 2.34
C VAL A 29 -34.53 -1.76 1.13
N ARG A 30 -35.21 -0.64 1.39
CA ARG A 30 -35.80 0.25 0.37
C ARG A 30 -35.19 1.63 0.44
N SER A 31 -35.28 2.37 -0.66
CA SER A 31 -34.94 3.81 -0.69
C SER A 31 -33.52 4.12 -0.18
N LEU A 32 -32.57 3.22 -0.49
CA LEU A 32 -31.26 3.15 0.15
C LEU A 32 -30.48 4.48 0.10
N CYS A 33 -30.48 5.19 -1.02
CA CYS A 33 -29.77 6.46 -1.16
C CYS A 33 -30.68 7.72 -1.08
N GLY A 34 -31.98 7.56 -0.82
CA GLY A 34 -32.96 8.66 -0.79
C GLY A 34 -34.39 8.21 -1.10
N SER A 35 -35.39 9.09 -0.91
CA SER A 35 -36.81 8.79 -1.14
C SER A 35 -37.10 8.26 -2.54
N GLU A 36 -36.45 8.86 -3.55
CA GLU A 36 -36.60 8.51 -4.97
C GLU A 36 -35.76 7.29 -5.40
N CYS A 37 -35.03 6.67 -4.48
CA CYS A 37 -34.18 5.53 -4.82
C CYS A 37 -35.04 4.28 -5.08
N PRO A 38 -34.97 3.69 -6.28
CA PRO A 38 -35.82 2.54 -6.66
C PRO A 38 -35.33 1.22 -6.06
N ALA A 39 -34.31 1.25 -5.19
CA ALA A 39 -33.68 0.05 -4.67
C ALA A 39 -34.64 -0.73 -3.78
N VAL A 40 -34.75 -2.02 -4.05
CA VAL A 40 -35.42 -3.04 -3.24
C VAL A 40 -34.47 -4.23 -3.15
N VAL A 41 -33.68 -4.29 -2.08
CA VAL A 41 -32.61 -5.29 -1.94
C VAL A 41 -32.67 -5.96 -0.59
N CYS A 42 -32.41 -7.27 -0.52
CA CYS A 42 -32.27 -7.93 0.78
C CYS A 42 -30.95 -7.50 1.44
N ARG A 43 -30.91 -7.55 2.77
CA ARG A 43 -29.75 -7.16 3.58
C ARG A 43 -28.50 -7.98 3.28
N ASP A 44 -28.65 -9.27 2.96
CA ASP A 44 -27.52 -10.15 2.63
C ASP A 44 -26.85 -9.74 1.30
N CYS A 45 -27.67 -9.41 0.30
CA CYS A 45 -27.17 -8.88 -0.98
C CYS A 45 -26.51 -7.51 -0.79
N LEU A 46 -27.11 -6.63 0.02
CA LEU A 46 -26.52 -5.33 0.33
C LEU A 46 -25.16 -5.47 1.03
N THR A 47 -25.08 -6.30 2.07
CA THR A 47 -23.84 -6.57 2.83
C THR A 47 -22.75 -7.10 1.91
N THR A 48 -23.09 -8.06 1.05
CA THR A 48 -22.15 -8.66 0.10
C THR A 48 -21.71 -7.67 -0.97
N HIS A 49 -22.63 -6.85 -1.49
CA HIS A 49 -22.29 -5.78 -2.44
C HIS A 49 -21.30 -4.77 -1.86
N ILE A 50 -21.52 -4.34 -0.61
CA ILE A 50 -20.61 -3.40 0.06
C ILE A 50 -19.26 -4.08 0.28
N GLN A 51 -19.22 -5.31 0.80
CA GLN A 51 -17.98 -6.06 0.97
C GLN A 51 -17.16 -6.11 -0.33
N VAL A 52 -17.78 -6.54 -1.44
CA VAL A 52 -17.10 -6.62 -2.75
C VAL A 52 -16.66 -5.23 -3.24
N SER A 53 -17.41 -4.17 -2.92
CA SER A 53 -17.01 -2.79 -3.24
C SER A 53 -15.76 -2.36 -2.47
N LEU A 54 -15.61 -2.79 -1.21
CA LEU A 54 -14.44 -2.49 -0.38
C LEU A 54 -13.23 -3.33 -0.76
N GLU A 55 -13.41 -4.62 -1.10
CA GLU A 55 -12.33 -5.50 -1.58
C GLU A 55 -11.68 -4.99 -2.88
N ARG A 56 -12.41 -4.18 -3.66
CA ARG A 56 -11.88 -3.52 -4.86
C ARG A 56 -11.17 -2.20 -4.59
N SER A 57 -11.25 -1.69 -3.36
CA SER A 57 -10.57 -0.46 -2.95
C SER A 57 -9.13 -0.80 -2.57
N TYR A 58 -8.19 0.01 -3.03
CA TYR A 58 -6.78 -0.15 -2.69
C TYR A 58 -6.45 0.65 -1.43
N GLY A 59 -5.59 0.12 -0.58
CA GLY A 59 -5.07 0.84 0.58
C GLY A 59 -4.48 2.20 0.17
N GLY A 60 -4.82 3.25 0.92
CA GLY A 60 -4.44 4.63 0.60
C GLY A 60 -5.47 5.39 -0.26
N MET A 61 -6.49 4.72 -0.82
CA MET A 61 -7.60 5.37 -1.50
C MET A 61 -8.89 5.31 -0.65
N LEU A 62 -9.67 6.39 -0.69
CA LEU A 62 -10.95 6.42 0.00
C LEU A 62 -11.96 5.48 -0.66
N PRO A 63 -12.57 4.55 0.10
CA PRO A 63 -13.56 3.64 -0.43
C PRO A 63 -14.80 4.43 -0.89
N LYS A 64 -15.31 4.13 -2.10
CA LYS A 64 -16.51 4.78 -2.64
C LYS A 64 -17.63 3.75 -2.79
N VAL A 65 -18.53 3.71 -1.82
CA VAL A 65 -19.68 2.80 -1.84
C VAL A 65 -20.82 3.43 -2.64
N ARG A 66 -21.33 2.69 -3.62
CA ARG A 66 -22.46 3.10 -4.48
C ARG A 66 -23.66 2.19 -4.25
N CYS A 67 -24.86 2.74 -4.43
CA CYS A 67 -26.10 1.96 -4.45
C CYS A 67 -26.01 0.88 -5.53
N PRO A 68 -26.35 -0.39 -5.24
CA PRO A 68 -26.28 -1.46 -6.23
C PRO A 68 -27.27 -1.30 -7.40
N ILE A 69 -28.31 -0.46 -7.24
CA ILE A 69 -29.37 -0.31 -8.23
C ILE A 69 -29.21 0.99 -9.03
N CYS A 70 -29.15 2.14 -8.38
CA CYS A 70 -29.04 3.44 -9.06
C CYS A 70 -27.61 3.99 -9.16
N LEU A 71 -26.61 3.27 -8.64
CA LEU A 71 -25.17 3.63 -8.69
C LEU A 71 -24.79 4.98 -8.07
N THR A 72 -25.71 5.60 -7.32
CA THR A 72 -25.49 6.85 -6.58
C THR A 72 -24.57 6.58 -5.38
N LEU A 73 -23.63 7.48 -5.11
CA LEU A 73 -22.76 7.40 -3.94
C LEU A 73 -23.59 7.43 -2.65
N MET A 74 -23.24 6.56 -1.70
CA MET A 74 -23.98 6.42 -0.46
C MET A 74 -23.13 6.85 0.73
N ASN A 75 -23.72 7.66 1.59
CA ASN A 75 -23.15 7.98 2.89
C ASN A 75 -23.24 6.74 3.80
N LYS A 76 -22.22 6.49 4.64
CA LYS A 76 -22.19 5.39 5.61
C LYS A 76 -23.49 5.26 6.41
N ASN A 77 -24.09 6.37 6.83
CA ASN A 77 -25.30 6.38 7.64
C ASN A 77 -26.53 5.81 6.94
N GLN A 78 -26.49 5.72 5.60
CA GLN A 78 -27.57 5.14 4.82
C GLN A 78 -27.55 3.61 4.83
N TRP A 79 -26.40 2.98 5.10
CA TRP A 79 -26.26 1.52 5.01
C TRP A 79 -25.74 0.86 6.28
N LYS A 80 -25.06 1.58 7.19
CA LYS A 80 -24.47 1.00 8.41
C LYS A 80 -25.47 0.28 9.30
N HIS A 81 -26.69 0.78 9.42
CA HIS A 81 -27.75 0.20 10.26
C HIS A 81 -28.26 -1.15 9.72
N HIS A 82 -27.94 -1.49 8.48
CA HIS A 82 -28.26 -2.78 7.88
C HIS A 82 -27.17 -3.85 8.12
N MET A 83 -26.05 -3.48 8.76
CA MET A 83 -24.87 -4.33 8.98
C MET A 83 -24.84 -4.96 10.39
N TYR A 84 -25.93 -5.58 10.84
CA TYR A 84 -26.04 -6.14 12.21
C TYR A 84 -25.48 -7.56 12.36
N THR A 85 -25.07 -8.21 11.28
CA THR A 85 -24.46 -9.54 11.32
C THR A 85 -22.97 -9.45 11.62
N ASP A 86 -22.34 -10.54 12.07
CA ASP A 86 -20.87 -10.60 12.23
C ASP A 86 -20.14 -10.27 10.93
N LYS A 87 -20.72 -10.66 9.80
CA LYS A 87 -20.24 -10.28 8.46
C LYS A 87 -20.34 -8.76 8.25
N GLY A 88 -21.46 -8.15 8.63
CA GLY A 88 -21.65 -6.70 8.58
C GLY A 88 -20.67 -5.93 9.47
N ALA A 89 -20.38 -6.42 10.68
CA ALA A 89 -19.40 -5.82 11.58
C ALA A 89 -17.99 -5.80 10.95
N LYS A 90 -17.58 -6.90 10.31
CA LYS A 90 -16.31 -6.96 9.56
C LYS A 90 -16.29 -5.97 8.40
N VAL A 91 -17.39 -5.82 7.67
CA VAL A 91 -17.50 -4.84 6.57
C VAL A 91 -17.33 -3.41 7.08
N LEU A 92 -17.92 -3.07 8.24
CA LEU A 92 -17.75 -1.76 8.86
C LEU A 92 -16.31 -1.51 9.30
N GLN A 93 -15.66 -2.50 9.91
CA GLN A 93 -14.26 -2.42 10.30
C GLN A 93 -13.35 -2.19 9.08
N VAL A 94 -13.51 -2.98 8.01
CA VAL A 94 -12.72 -2.81 6.78
C VAL A 94 -12.95 -1.42 6.15
N TYR A 95 -14.18 -0.91 6.19
CA TYR A 95 -14.48 0.44 5.70
C TYR A 95 -13.71 1.53 6.46
N GLU A 96 -13.69 1.43 7.80
CA GLU A 96 -12.99 2.34 8.69
C GLU A 96 -11.48 2.28 8.46
N GLU A 97 -10.90 1.07 8.45
CA GLU A 97 -9.47 0.85 8.20
C GLU A 97 -9.02 1.45 6.85
N LEU A 98 -9.81 1.29 5.79
CA LEU A 98 -9.51 1.88 4.48
C LEU A 98 -9.53 3.42 4.52
N CYS A 99 -10.46 4.02 5.27
CA CYS A 99 -10.51 5.48 5.44
C CYS A 99 -9.32 6.01 6.24
N GLU A 100 -8.92 5.31 7.30
CA GLU A 100 -7.75 5.65 8.10
C GLU A 100 -6.45 5.51 7.29
N GLN A 101 -6.31 4.42 6.53
CA GLN A 101 -5.16 4.19 5.67
C GLN A 101 -4.97 5.32 4.64
N ALA A 102 -6.06 5.87 4.09
CA ALA A 102 -6.00 7.01 3.17
C ALA A 102 -5.46 8.29 3.83
N CYS A 103 -5.57 8.41 5.15
CA CYS A 103 -5.02 9.51 5.94
C CYS A 103 -3.77 9.13 6.73
N SER A 104 -3.19 7.95 6.46
CA SER A 104 -2.02 7.45 7.16
C SER A 104 -0.72 8.04 6.61
N LEU A 105 0.30 8.05 7.45
CA LEU A 105 1.69 8.27 7.06
C LEU A 105 2.62 7.58 8.04
N THR A 106 3.75 7.09 7.56
CA THR A 106 4.82 6.61 8.45
C THR A 106 5.53 7.80 9.05
N VAL A 107 5.40 7.98 10.37
CA VAL A 107 5.98 9.15 11.04
C VAL A 107 7.50 9.00 11.13
N PRO A 108 8.31 9.99 10.68
CA PRO A 108 9.76 9.89 10.72
C PRO A 108 10.36 9.75 12.13
N CYS A 109 9.68 10.26 13.16
CA CYS A 109 10.18 10.29 14.54
C CYS A 109 10.17 8.89 15.22
N CYS A 110 9.13 8.10 14.99
CA CYS A 110 8.82 6.89 15.76
C CYS A 110 8.52 5.67 14.89
N HIS A 111 8.42 5.85 13.57
CA HIS A 111 8.14 4.79 12.60
C HIS A 111 6.86 3.97 12.88
N GLN A 112 5.89 4.56 13.59
CA GLN A 112 4.62 3.90 13.88
C GLN A 112 3.86 3.62 12.57
N SER A 113 3.63 2.33 12.27
CA SER A 113 3.02 1.84 11.03
C SER A 113 1.49 2.00 10.95
N GLY A 114 0.85 2.39 12.05
CA GLY A 114 -0.60 2.63 12.14
C GLY A 114 -0.99 4.08 12.41
N TYR A 115 -0.07 5.04 12.22
CA TYR A 115 -0.41 6.45 12.44
C TYR A 115 -1.38 6.95 11.37
N THR A 116 -2.53 7.48 11.80
CA THR A 116 -3.51 8.18 10.98
C THR A 116 -3.66 9.62 11.44
N HIS A 117 -3.79 10.54 10.49
CA HIS A 117 -4.14 11.94 10.78
C HIS A 117 -5.66 12.17 10.77
N LEU A 118 -6.47 11.13 10.54
CA LEU A 118 -7.93 11.22 10.55
C LEU A 118 -8.45 11.41 11.98
N PRO A 119 -9.13 12.52 12.32
CA PRO A 119 -9.69 12.70 13.66
C PRO A 119 -10.81 11.71 13.95
N ILE A 120 -10.89 11.26 15.20
CA ILE A 120 -12.01 10.46 15.72
C ILE A 120 -13.27 11.34 15.73
N ALA A 121 -14.43 10.73 15.47
CA ALA A 121 -15.71 11.42 15.54
C ALA A 121 -16.02 11.79 17.00
N ALA A 122 -16.57 12.98 17.21
CA ALA A 122 -17.00 13.44 18.53
C ALA A 122 -17.95 12.45 19.24
N ALA A 123 -18.82 11.77 18.49
CA ALA A 123 -19.77 10.80 19.02
C ALA A 123 -19.11 9.50 19.55
N ILE A 124 -17.85 9.23 19.20
CA ILE A 124 -17.14 7.98 19.51
C ILE A 124 -16.18 8.17 20.68
N ASP A 125 -15.58 9.36 20.82
CA ASP A 125 -14.42 9.61 21.70
C ASP A 125 -14.79 9.72 23.19
N GLY A 126 -16.06 9.50 23.57
CA GLY A 126 -16.52 9.66 24.96
C GLY A 126 -16.34 11.07 25.53
N VAL A 127 -15.87 12.02 24.70
CA VAL A 127 -15.67 13.42 25.03
C VAL A 127 -17.05 13.99 25.35
N PRO A 128 -17.24 14.61 26.53
CA PRO A 128 -18.50 15.26 26.85
C PRO A 128 -18.90 16.23 25.73
N GLU A 129 -20.17 16.21 25.31
CA GLU A 129 -20.68 17.10 24.26
C GLU A 129 -20.29 18.57 24.50
N GLU A 130 -20.16 18.96 25.76
CA GLU A 130 -19.74 20.30 26.22
C GLU A 130 -18.35 20.74 25.72
N GLU A 131 -17.39 19.82 25.58
CA GLU A 131 -16.07 20.14 25.01
C GLU A 131 -16.11 20.25 23.48
N ILE A 132 -16.95 19.44 22.83
CA ILE A 132 -17.16 19.46 21.37
C ILE A 132 -17.87 20.76 20.95
N ASP A 133 -18.75 21.27 21.81
CA ASP A 133 -19.57 22.46 21.58
C ASP A 133 -19.00 23.76 22.15
N SER A 134 -17.75 23.76 22.63
CA SER A 134 -17.05 24.99 22.94
C SER A 134 -17.16 25.97 21.76
N PRO A 135 -17.96 27.05 21.88
CA PRO A 135 -18.38 27.80 20.72
C PRO A 135 -17.19 28.57 20.19
N LEU A 136 -16.84 28.30 18.92
CA LEU A 136 -15.85 29.10 18.21
C LEU A 136 -16.23 30.58 18.36
N ARG A 137 -15.32 31.37 18.93
CA ARG A 137 -15.52 32.82 19.09
C ARG A 137 -15.40 33.47 17.72
N LEU A 138 -16.55 33.65 17.07
CA LEU A 138 -16.67 34.27 15.75
C LEU A 138 -17.15 35.71 15.86
N LEU A 139 -16.63 36.56 14.98
CA LEU A 139 -17.17 37.92 14.82
C LEU A 139 -18.63 37.84 14.36
N PRO A 140 -19.49 38.81 14.72
CA PRO A 140 -20.91 38.79 14.32
C PRO A 140 -21.14 38.64 12.82
N SER A 141 -20.31 39.32 11.99
CA SER A 141 -20.36 39.23 10.53
C SER A 141 -20.10 37.81 10.00
N VAL A 142 -19.16 37.09 10.61
CA VAL A 142 -18.82 35.72 10.26
C VAL A 142 -19.86 34.75 10.82
N LYS A 143 -20.39 35.01 12.03
CA LYS A 143 -21.46 34.22 12.65
C LYS A 143 -22.73 34.20 11.78
N ALA A 144 -23.03 35.30 11.08
CA ALA A 144 -24.13 35.37 10.12
C ALA A 144 -24.01 34.37 8.95
N LYS A 145 -22.81 33.86 8.65
CA LYS A 145 -22.55 32.88 7.58
C LYS A 145 -22.72 31.41 8.02
N ILE A 146 -22.97 31.16 9.31
CA ILE A 146 -23.11 29.80 9.85
C ILE A 146 -24.29 29.00 9.24
N PRO A 147 -25.48 29.58 8.98
CA PRO A 147 -26.57 28.84 8.34
C PRO A 147 -26.19 28.31 6.95
N GLU A 148 -25.54 29.14 6.13
CA GLU A 148 -25.04 28.77 4.81
C GLU A 148 -23.95 27.69 4.92
N PHE A 149 -23.01 27.87 5.85
CA PHE A 149 -21.97 26.89 6.13
C PHE A 149 -22.57 25.51 6.48
N ARG A 150 -23.53 25.47 7.40
CA ARG A 150 -24.24 24.22 7.78
C ARG A 150 -24.95 23.58 6.58
N HIS A 151 -25.54 24.38 5.71
CA HIS A 151 -26.15 23.87 4.47
C HIS A 151 -25.10 23.22 3.55
N LYS A 152 -23.95 23.87 3.33
CA LYS A 152 -22.85 23.31 2.54
C LYS A 152 -22.26 22.05 3.15
N CYS A 153 -22.11 21.97 4.47
CA CYS A 153 -21.69 20.74 5.15
C CYS A 153 -22.67 19.58 4.92
N ARG A 154 -23.98 19.83 4.99
CA ARG A 154 -24.99 18.79 4.68
C ARG A 154 -24.92 18.35 3.22
N ALA A 155 -24.78 19.29 2.28
CA ALA A 155 -24.61 18.97 0.86
C ALA A 155 -23.33 18.14 0.63
N PHE A 156 -22.23 18.50 1.31
CA PHE A 156 -20.99 17.73 1.30
C PHE A 156 -21.19 16.30 1.84
N CYS A 157 -21.83 16.11 2.99
CA CYS A 157 -22.07 14.77 3.53
C CYS A 157 -22.96 13.90 2.63
N ARG A 158 -23.83 14.52 1.82
CA ARG A 158 -24.70 13.86 0.83
C ARG A 158 -24.04 13.66 -0.54
N HIS A 159 -22.72 13.88 -0.66
CA HIS A 159 -21.98 13.83 -1.93
C HIS A 159 -22.46 14.84 -3.01
N GLN A 160 -23.20 15.88 -2.62
CA GLN A 160 -23.68 16.94 -3.53
C GLN A 160 -22.68 18.10 -3.65
N LEU A 161 -21.67 18.13 -2.78
CA LEU A 161 -20.60 19.13 -2.78
C LEU A 161 -19.24 18.44 -2.65
N SER A 162 -18.25 18.90 -3.42
CA SER A 162 -16.87 18.40 -3.32
C SER A 162 -16.20 18.89 -2.04
N GLY A 163 -15.21 18.13 -1.53
CA GLY A 163 -14.40 18.56 -0.39
C GLY A 163 -13.66 19.85 -0.66
N ARG A 164 -13.10 19.99 -1.87
CA ARG A 164 -12.38 21.19 -2.29
C ARG A 164 -13.26 22.44 -2.23
N THR A 165 -14.48 22.39 -2.78
CA THR A 165 -15.41 23.53 -2.75
C THR A 165 -15.80 23.92 -1.33
N LEU A 166 -15.95 22.94 -0.42
CA LEU A 166 -16.23 23.23 0.99
C LEU A 166 -15.03 23.88 1.67
N VAL A 167 -13.82 23.38 1.43
CA VAL A 167 -12.57 23.96 1.97
C VAL A 167 -12.36 25.38 1.47
N ASP A 168 -12.51 25.63 0.17
CA ASP A 168 -12.37 26.97 -0.41
C ASP A 168 -13.37 27.95 0.22
N TYR A 169 -14.61 27.50 0.47
CA TYR A 169 -15.60 28.29 1.21
C TYR A 169 -15.15 28.57 2.66
N ILE A 170 -14.60 27.58 3.36
CA ILE A 170 -14.10 27.77 4.74
C ILE A 170 -12.97 28.81 4.76
N ILE A 171 -11.96 28.64 3.92
CA ILE A 171 -10.79 29.53 3.85
C ILE A 171 -11.23 30.97 3.52
N THR A 172 -12.11 31.13 2.52
CA THR A 172 -12.59 32.45 2.08
C THR A 172 -13.48 33.13 3.12
N THR A 173 -14.31 32.36 3.84
CA THR A 173 -15.32 32.93 4.76
C THR A 173 -14.78 33.20 6.15
N PHE A 174 -13.92 32.31 6.68
CA PHE A 174 -13.43 32.38 8.07
C PHE A 174 -12.00 32.92 8.18
N GLY A 175 -11.25 32.94 7.07
CA GLY A 175 -9.88 33.47 7.00
C GLY A 175 -8.82 32.52 7.56
N ALA A 176 -7.55 32.75 7.17
CA ALA A 176 -6.42 31.89 7.50
C ALA A 176 -6.08 31.77 9.00
N ALA A 177 -6.61 32.66 9.84
CA ALA A 177 -6.41 32.58 11.29
C ALA A 177 -7.35 31.58 11.98
N LYS A 178 -8.43 31.15 11.30
CA LYS A 178 -9.49 30.33 11.89
C LYS A 178 -9.93 29.15 11.02
N ASP A 179 -9.47 29.07 9.77
CA ASP A 179 -9.81 27.99 8.85
C ASP A 179 -9.49 26.61 9.44
N ASP A 180 -8.30 26.44 10.02
CA ASP A 180 -7.89 25.20 10.68
C ASP A 180 -8.86 24.77 11.78
N MET A 181 -9.16 25.68 12.71
CA MET A 181 -10.11 25.41 13.80
C MET A 181 -11.50 25.03 13.27
N VAL A 182 -11.99 25.74 12.24
CA VAL A 182 -13.31 25.46 11.64
C VAL A 182 -13.30 24.09 10.96
N VAL A 183 -12.24 23.74 10.23
CA VAL A 183 -12.07 22.41 9.62
C VAL A 183 -12.04 21.33 10.68
N GLN A 184 -11.22 21.45 11.72
CA GLN A 184 -11.12 20.47 12.81
C GLN A 184 -12.46 20.27 13.53
N CYS A 185 -13.17 21.35 13.85
CA CYS A 185 -14.52 21.29 14.43
C CYS A 185 -15.54 20.62 13.50
N THR A 186 -15.37 20.78 12.18
CA THR A 186 -16.26 20.16 11.18
C THR A 186 -15.96 18.68 11.02
N LEU A 187 -14.67 18.30 10.95
CA LEU A 187 -14.23 16.91 10.86
C LEU A 187 -14.80 16.07 12.00
N ARG A 188 -14.69 16.55 13.24
CA ARG A 188 -15.23 15.85 14.42
C ARG A 188 -16.75 15.64 14.39
N ARG A 189 -17.49 16.49 13.65
CA ARG A 189 -18.96 16.42 13.51
C ARG A 189 -19.43 15.57 12.33
N ILE A 190 -18.53 15.17 11.43
CA ILE A 190 -18.86 14.30 10.31
C ILE A 190 -18.76 12.85 10.78
N ASP A 191 -19.89 12.16 10.83
CA ASP A 191 -19.99 10.78 11.30
C ASP A 191 -19.39 9.77 10.30
N ASP A 192 -19.55 10.01 9.00
CA ASP A 192 -19.01 9.15 7.94
C ASP A 192 -17.49 9.36 7.75
N GLU A 193 -16.68 8.33 8.00
CA GLU A 193 -15.22 8.37 7.92
C GLU A 193 -14.72 8.74 6.51
N GLU A 194 -15.39 8.26 5.46
CA GLU A 194 -15.03 8.61 4.07
C GLU A 194 -15.19 10.10 3.83
N ARG A 195 -16.32 10.68 4.28
CA ARG A 195 -16.56 12.12 4.15
C ARG A 195 -15.59 12.92 5.00
N ARG A 196 -15.30 12.46 6.21
CA ARG A 196 -14.33 13.10 7.12
C ARG A 196 -12.94 13.11 6.48
N ALA A 197 -12.47 11.96 6.01
CA ALA A 197 -11.19 11.81 5.35
C ALA A 197 -11.12 12.61 4.03
N SER A 198 -12.19 12.60 3.22
CA SER A 198 -12.29 13.43 2.01
C SER A 198 -12.10 14.92 2.29
N LEU A 199 -12.71 15.43 3.37
CA LEU A 199 -12.58 16.83 3.77
C LEU A 199 -11.15 17.12 4.25
N LEU A 200 -10.60 16.25 5.10
CA LEU A 200 -9.24 16.38 5.62
C LEU A 200 -8.22 16.39 4.49
N LEU A 201 -8.25 15.42 3.58
CA LEU A 201 -7.34 15.34 2.44
C LEU A 201 -7.45 16.57 1.54
N SER A 202 -8.67 17.08 1.32
CA SER A 202 -8.88 18.32 0.55
C SER A 202 -8.25 19.54 1.22
N TYR A 203 -8.29 19.59 2.55
CA TYR A 203 -7.67 20.67 3.33
C TYR A 203 -6.15 20.55 3.36
N LEU A 204 -5.62 19.36 3.67
CA LEU A 204 -4.18 19.11 3.73
C LEU A 204 -3.48 19.25 2.38
N TYR A 205 -4.20 19.06 1.28
CA TYR A 205 -3.66 19.39 -0.04
C TYR A 205 -3.26 20.88 -0.16
N LEU A 206 -4.05 21.78 0.44
CA LEU A 206 -3.79 23.22 0.47
C LEU A 206 -2.92 23.69 1.63
N ARG A 207 -3.04 23.01 2.78
CA ARG A 207 -2.32 23.30 4.03
C ARG A 207 -1.58 22.04 4.47
N PRO A 208 -0.49 21.66 3.80
CA PRO A 208 0.15 20.37 4.05
C PRO A 208 0.97 20.33 5.33
N ALA A 209 1.35 21.48 5.90
CA ALA A 209 2.09 21.52 7.15
C ALA A 209 1.22 21.01 8.31
N ILE A 210 1.66 19.91 8.94
CA ILE A 210 0.98 19.31 10.09
C ILE A 210 1.97 18.97 11.20
N TYR A 211 1.44 18.86 12.41
CA TYR A 211 2.14 18.24 13.53
C TYR A 211 1.51 16.87 13.82
N THR A 212 2.35 15.85 13.96
CA THR A 212 1.85 14.51 14.28
C THR A 212 1.35 14.42 15.72
N HIS A 213 0.25 13.71 15.94
CA HIS A 213 -0.34 13.59 17.28
C HIS A 213 0.49 12.72 18.24
N CYS A 214 1.30 11.80 17.73
CA CYS A 214 2.09 10.88 18.55
C CYS A 214 3.34 11.52 19.17
N CYS A 215 4.04 12.41 18.45
CA CYS A 215 5.32 12.98 18.88
C CYS A 215 5.43 14.49 18.62
N ASN A 216 4.34 15.13 18.20
CA ASN A 216 4.29 16.56 17.82
C ASN A 216 5.36 16.94 16.79
N TYR A 217 5.61 16.04 15.84
CA TYR A 217 6.68 16.21 14.86
C TYR A 217 6.17 16.90 13.61
N ALA A 218 6.88 17.95 13.18
CA ALA A 218 6.55 18.74 12.01
C ALA A 218 6.81 17.96 10.72
N VAL A 219 5.76 17.74 9.92
CA VAL A 219 5.86 17.07 8.62
C VAL A 219 4.98 17.76 7.58
N CYS A 220 5.36 17.64 6.31
CA CYS A 220 4.48 18.00 5.21
C CYS A 220 3.64 16.77 4.81
N PHE A 221 2.32 16.85 4.91
CA PHE A 221 1.41 15.77 4.56
C PHE A 221 1.44 15.39 3.07
N ASN A 222 1.78 16.29 2.15
CA ASN A 222 1.83 15.95 0.72
C ASN A 222 3.08 15.12 0.36
N CYS A 223 4.28 15.62 0.65
CA CYS A 223 5.54 14.93 0.34
C CYS A 223 6.03 13.97 1.45
N LYS A 224 5.38 13.96 2.62
CA LYS A 224 5.75 13.18 3.81
C LYS A 224 7.16 13.48 4.36
N ARG A 225 7.75 14.63 4.00
CA ARG A 225 9.08 15.04 4.44
C ARG A 225 9.06 15.74 5.81
N ILE A 226 10.22 15.73 6.46
CA ILE A 226 10.48 16.44 7.71
C ILE A 226 10.43 17.95 7.46
N GLY A 227 9.79 18.68 8.38
CA GLY A 227 9.71 20.14 8.36
C GLY A 227 8.51 20.68 7.58
N HIS A 228 8.41 22.00 7.55
CA HIS A 228 7.36 22.73 6.87
C HIS A 228 7.91 23.43 5.64
N HIS A 229 7.16 23.37 4.54
CA HIS A 229 7.39 24.22 3.39
C HIS A 229 6.04 24.78 2.91
N ASP A 230 6.03 26.06 2.55
CA ASP A 230 4.81 26.77 2.14
C ASP A 230 4.28 26.26 0.78
N LYS A 231 5.17 25.72 -0.06
CA LYS A 231 4.84 25.10 -1.34
C LYS A 231 5.54 23.77 -1.47
N CYS A 232 4.76 22.75 -1.81
CA CYS A 232 5.28 21.42 -2.13
C CYS A 232 5.63 21.39 -3.63
N ASP A 233 6.80 21.91 -4.01
CA ASP A 233 7.27 21.85 -5.41
C ASP A 233 7.73 20.42 -5.74
N LEU A 234 6.75 19.54 -5.95
CA LEU A 234 6.93 18.10 -6.22
C LEU A 234 7.86 17.85 -7.43
N ASP A 235 7.85 18.75 -8.42
CA ASP A 235 8.57 18.58 -9.69
C ASP A 235 10.09 18.74 -9.56
N THR A 236 10.58 19.35 -8.48
CA THR A 236 12.03 19.65 -8.34
C THR A 236 12.82 18.62 -7.54
N VAL A 237 12.17 17.60 -6.95
CA VAL A 237 12.83 16.85 -5.85
C VAL A 237 12.66 15.32 -5.89
N ILE A 238 12.11 14.76 -6.98
CA ILE A 238 12.06 13.31 -7.17
C ILE A 238 13.19 12.92 -8.14
N ASP A 239 14.24 12.31 -7.62
CA ASP A 239 15.25 11.63 -8.43
C ASP A 239 14.69 10.26 -8.83
N GLU A 240 14.09 10.16 -10.02
CA GLU A 240 13.45 8.94 -10.53
C GLU A 240 14.35 7.69 -10.42
N ALA A 241 15.67 7.86 -10.50
CA ALA A 241 16.62 6.76 -10.46
C ALA A 241 16.81 6.16 -9.05
N SER A 242 16.61 6.95 -7.99
CA SER A 242 16.83 6.53 -6.59
C SER A 242 15.53 6.43 -5.78
N SER A 243 14.48 7.12 -6.23
CA SER A 243 13.17 7.20 -5.58
C SER A 243 12.18 6.12 -6.04
N ILE A 244 12.47 5.34 -7.08
CA ILE A 244 11.53 4.35 -7.62
C ILE A 244 12.13 2.93 -7.59
N VAL A 245 11.43 1.98 -6.96
CA VAL A 245 11.79 0.54 -6.95
C VAL A 245 10.55 -0.33 -7.23
N GLN A 246 10.76 -1.57 -7.68
CA GLN A 246 9.68 -2.55 -7.85
C GLN A 246 9.64 -3.51 -6.68
N CYS A 247 8.46 -3.72 -6.09
CA CYS A 247 8.28 -4.76 -5.08
C CYS A 247 8.65 -6.13 -5.67
N ARG A 248 9.54 -6.89 -5.02
CA ARG A 248 9.99 -8.18 -5.55
C ARG A 248 8.90 -9.26 -5.57
N ASP A 249 7.90 -9.15 -4.71
CA ASP A 249 6.80 -10.10 -4.60
C ASP A 249 5.67 -9.78 -5.62
N CYS A 250 4.97 -8.65 -5.45
CA CYS A 250 3.83 -8.29 -6.30
C CYS A 250 4.17 -7.44 -7.53
N ARG A 251 5.43 -7.01 -7.69
CA ARG A 251 5.92 -6.16 -8.80
C ARG A 251 5.28 -4.79 -8.95
N SER A 252 4.59 -4.31 -7.92
CA SER A 252 4.11 -2.93 -7.88
C SER A 252 5.29 -1.94 -7.87
N MET A 253 5.12 -0.83 -8.57
CA MET A 253 6.06 0.30 -8.52
C MET A 253 5.86 1.04 -7.20
N LEU A 254 6.93 1.17 -6.42
CA LEU A 254 6.95 1.93 -5.18
C LEU A 254 7.77 3.20 -5.39
N LEU A 255 7.24 4.32 -4.92
CA LEU A 255 7.93 5.61 -4.89
C LEU A 255 8.24 5.96 -3.43
N LYS A 256 9.52 6.09 -3.08
CA LYS A 256 9.95 6.66 -1.79
C LYS A 256 10.54 8.03 -2.05
N VAL A 257 10.00 9.00 -1.34
CA VAL A 257 10.46 10.39 -1.43
C VAL A 257 11.46 10.70 -0.32
N GLU A 258 11.17 10.30 0.93
CA GLU A 258 11.99 10.46 2.13
C GLU A 258 11.53 9.44 3.19
N GLY A 259 12.28 9.28 4.30
CA GLY A 259 11.87 8.50 5.47
C GLY A 259 12.70 7.24 5.72
N CYS A 260 12.18 6.34 6.56
CA CYS A 260 12.86 5.11 6.97
C CYS A 260 13.21 4.23 5.77
N ASP A 261 14.32 3.50 5.86
CA ASP A 261 14.66 2.48 4.85
C ASP A 261 13.78 1.25 4.96
N SER A 262 13.13 0.99 6.09
CA SER A 262 12.10 -0.02 6.17
C SER A 262 10.81 0.45 5.47
N VAL A 263 10.46 -0.22 4.37
CA VAL A 263 9.27 0.05 3.57
C VAL A 263 8.45 -1.22 3.44
N THR A 264 7.14 -1.13 3.64
CA THR A 264 6.21 -2.25 3.43
C THR A 264 5.37 -1.99 2.18
N CYS A 265 5.41 -2.94 1.24
CA CYS A 265 4.58 -2.90 0.05
C CYS A 265 3.10 -3.13 0.38
N LEU A 266 2.20 -2.71 -0.51
CA LEU A 266 0.77 -3.02 -0.45
C LEU A 266 0.44 -4.52 -0.40
N CYS A 267 1.32 -5.40 -0.89
CA CYS A 267 1.13 -6.86 -0.76
C CYS A 267 1.56 -7.41 0.61
N GLY A 268 2.08 -6.58 1.51
CA GLY A 268 2.60 -6.96 2.82
C GLY A 268 4.09 -7.27 2.84
N ASN A 269 4.78 -7.33 1.68
CA ASN A 269 6.22 -7.56 1.64
C ASN A 269 6.98 -6.37 2.24
N SER A 270 7.70 -6.61 3.34
CA SER A 270 8.61 -5.64 3.95
C SER A 270 9.99 -5.71 3.30
N MET A 271 10.62 -4.56 3.04
CA MET A 271 11.91 -4.46 2.37
C MET A 271 12.73 -3.29 2.91
N ASP A 272 14.06 -3.38 2.75
CA ASP A 272 14.99 -2.28 3.00
C ASP A 272 15.21 -1.48 1.70
N TRP A 273 14.86 -0.20 1.72
CA TRP A 273 14.88 0.67 0.54
C TRP A 273 16.27 0.85 -0.03
N ASN A 274 17.29 1.02 0.82
CA ASN A 274 18.66 1.19 0.35
C ASN A 274 19.15 -0.06 -0.38
N PHE A 275 18.79 -1.23 0.14
CA PHE A 275 19.01 -2.50 -0.53
C PHE A 275 18.29 -2.51 -1.88
N GLU A 276 16.97 -2.34 -1.91
CA GLU A 276 16.17 -2.43 -3.14
C GLU A 276 16.61 -1.42 -4.20
N SER A 277 16.83 -0.16 -3.83
CA SER A 277 17.27 0.91 -4.73
C SER A 277 18.64 0.59 -5.35
N LYS A 278 19.59 0.12 -4.53
CA LYS A 278 20.90 -0.32 -5.02
C LYS A 278 20.80 -1.45 -6.03
N TYR A 279 19.99 -2.47 -5.76
CA TYR A 279 19.85 -3.61 -6.66
C TYR A 279 19.06 -3.29 -7.92
N HIS A 280 18.04 -2.46 -7.80
CA HIS A 280 17.29 -1.92 -8.92
C HIS A 280 18.23 -1.13 -9.85
N ALA A 281 19.10 -0.27 -9.31
CA ALA A 281 20.10 0.45 -10.09
C ALA A 281 21.10 -0.49 -10.79
N LEU A 282 21.57 -1.55 -10.12
CA LEU A 282 22.43 -2.57 -10.73
C LEU A 282 21.70 -3.34 -11.85
N HIS A 283 20.43 -3.67 -11.64
CA HIS A 283 19.59 -4.36 -12.63
C HIS A 283 19.35 -3.49 -13.86
N GLN A 284 18.99 -2.20 -13.68
CA GLN A 284 18.83 -1.24 -14.78
C GLN A 284 20.11 -1.09 -15.61
N LYS A 285 21.27 -1.09 -14.96
CA LYS A 285 22.59 -1.05 -15.62
C LYS A 285 23.03 -2.40 -16.20
N GLN A 286 22.22 -3.46 -16.07
CA GLN A 286 22.54 -4.83 -16.49
C GLN A 286 23.82 -5.40 -15.84
N LEU A 287 24.15 -4.90 -14.65
CA LEU A 287 25.32 -5.33 -13.87
C LEU A 287 24.99 -6.46 -12.90
N LEU A 288 23.71 -6.72 -12.65
CA LEU A 288 23.27 -7.82 -11.80
C LEU A 288 23.28 -9.13 -12.60
N PRO A 289 24.08 -10.14 -12.20
CA PRO A 289 24.18 -11.40 -12.94
C PRO A 289 23.03 -12.37 -12.64
N VAL A 290 22.17 -12.02 -11.70
CA VAL A 290 21.03 -12.81 -11.24
C VAL A 290 19.72 -12.06 -11.49
N ASP A 291 18.61 -12.79 -11.49
CA ASP A 291 17.29 -12.18 -11.60
C ASP A 291 16.99 -11.42 -10.30
N TYR A 292 16.70 -10.12 -10.43
CA TYR A 292 16.38 -9.25 -9.31
C TYR A 292 15.12 -9.71 -8.53
N PHE A 293 14.21 -10.43 -9.18
CA PHE A 293 12.96 -10.92 -8.56
C PHE A 293 13.10 -12.30 -7.91
N ASP A 294 14.22 -12.99 -8.09
CA ASP A 294 14.47 -14.30 -7.48
C ASP A 294 15.16 -14.09 -6.13
N TYR A 295 14.36 -14.01 -5.05
CA TYR A 295 14.82 -13.61 -3.72
C TYR A 295 15.95 -14.50 -3.21
N ASP A 296 15.80 -15.82 -3.33
CA ASP A 296 16.76 -16.80 -2.83
C ASP A 296 18.09 -16.66 -3.57
N VAL A 297 18.04 -16.58 -4.90
CA VAL A 297 19.23 -16.44 -5.73
C VAL A 297 19.92 -15.10 -5.50
N LEU A 298 19.16 -14.02 -5.30
CA LEU A 298 19.73 -12.71 -4.98
C LEU A 298 20.42 -12.70 -3.62
N CYS A 299 19.80 -13.31 -2.60
CA CYS A 299 20.39 -13.46 -1.27
C CYS A 299 21.68 -14.30 -1.31
N GLU A 300 21.69 -15.41 -2.04
CA GLU A 300 22.90 -16.21 -2.25
C GLU A 300 24.00 -15.42 -2.95
N TRP A 301 23.66 -14.67 -4.00
CA TRP A 301 24.59 -13.81 -4.71
C TRP A 301 25.16 -12.71 -3.82
N HIS A 302 24.32 -12.06 -3.01
CA HIS A 302 24.74 -11.02 -2.07
C HIS A 302 25.72 -11.57 -1.04
N ASN A 303 25.38 -12.70 -0.42
CA ASN A 303 26.24 -13.37 0.55
C ASN A 303 27.59 -13.77 -0.07
N TRP A 304 27.58 -14.26 -1.32
CA TRP A 304 28.81 -14.56 -2.05
C TRP A 304 29.63 -13.30 -2.34
N HIS A 305 28.99 -12.24 -2.83
CA HIS A 305 29.63 -10.97 -3.15
C HIS A 305 30.31 -10.36 -1.92
N ASP A 306 29.65 -10.37 -0.78
CA ASP A 306 30.18 -9.80 0.46
C ASP A 306 31.36 -10.62 1.02
N ARG A 307 31.31 -11.95 0.92
CA ARG A 307 32.46 -12.81 1.24
C ARG A 307 33.66 -12.52 0.33
N CYS A 308 33.42 -12.38 -0.98
CA CYS A 308 34.47 -12.02 -1.92
C CYS A 308 35.06 -10.63 -1.63
N LYS A 309 34.21 -9.64 -1.33
CA LYS A 309 34.65 -8.29 -0.97
C LYS A 309 35.48 -8.30 0.31
N ALA A 310 35.03 -8.97 1.36
CA ALA A 310 35.78 -9.08 2.61
C ALA A 310 37.13 -9.77 2.41
N ALA A 311 37.20 -10.84 1.61
CA ALA A 311 38.46 -11.51 1.29
C ALA A 311 39.41 -10.58 0.52
N VAL A 312 38.90 -9.82 -0.45
CA VAL A 312 39.69 -8.82 -1.19
C VAL A 312 40.17 -7.70 -0.26
N ASP A 313 39.31 -7.16 0.59
CA ASP A 313 39.66 -6.09 1.54
C ASP A 313 40.73 -6.55 2.54
N GLU A 314 40.65 -7.78 3.05
CA GLU A 314 41.68 -8.37 3.91
C GLU A 314 43.02 -8.56 3.18
N LEU A 315 42.99 -8.99 1.91
CA LEU A 315 44.20 -9.07 1.09
C LEU A 315 44.81 -7.69 0.82
N LEU A 316 43.98 -6.67 0.59
CA LEU A 316 44.40 -5.29 0.39
C LEU A 316 44.99 -4.67 1.66
N LYS A 317 44.39 -4.94 2.83
CA LYS A 317 44.91 -4.49 4.13
C LYS A 317 46.25 -5.14 4.47
N LYS A 318 46.44 -6.41 4.11
CA LYS A 318 47.64 -7.18 4.47
C LYS A 318 48.89 -6.83 3.66
N GLN A 319 48.81 -6.17 2.49
CA GLN A 319 50.03 -5.79 1.74
C GLN A 319 49.83 -4.78 0.58
N LYS A 320 50.88 -3.97 0.32
CA LYS A 320 51.03 -2.92 -0.73
C LYS A 320 50.55 -3.33 -2.14
N THR A 321 49.25 -3.21 -2.38
CA THR A 321 48.47 -2.71 -3.53
C THR A 321 48.80 -3.06 -5.00
N LYS A 322 49.94 -3.64 -5.41
CA LYS A 322 50.22 -3.91 -6.84
C LYS A 322 50.43 -5.37 -7.24
N LEU A 323 51.01 -6.20 -6.39
CA LEU A 323 51.39 -7.58 -6.76
C LEU A 323 50.24 -8.61 -6.65
N LEU A 324 49.23 -8.35 -5.81
CA LEU A 324 48.16 -9.32 -5.54
C LEU A 324 46.95 -9.18 -6.47
N LEU A 325 46.59 -7.98 -6.92
CA LEU A 325 45.56 -7.81 -7.96
C LEU A 325 45.93 -8.56 -9.25
N ALA A 326 47.22 -8.61 -9.59
CA ALA A 326 47.76 -9.39 -10.70
C ALA A 326 47.64 -10.92 -10.49
N ARG A 327 47.55 -11.41 -9.24
CA ARG A 327 47.37 -12.83 -8.90
C ARG A 327 45.91 -13.24 -8.69
N VAL A 328 45.07 -12.36 -8.15
CA VAL A 328 43.67 -12.68 -7.83
C VAL A 328 42.76 -12.60 -9.05
N VAL A 329 42.99 -11.66 -9.97
CA VAL A 329 42.16 -11.52 -11.19
C VAL A 329 42.18 -12.77 -12.08
N PRO A 330 43.33 -13.42 -12.32
CA PRO A 330 43.38 -14.68 -13.06
C PRO A 330 42.66 -15.84 -12.35
N VAL A 331 42.65 -15.87 -11.01
CA VAL A 331 42.00 -16.94 -10.23
C VAL A 331 40.50 -16.72 -10.11
N ALA A 332 40.04 -15.49 -9.88
CA ALA A 332 38.61 -15.19 -9.74
C ALA A 332 37.85 -15.23 -11.08
N GLY A 333 38.53 -14.94 -12.19
CA GLY A 333 37.94 -14.90 -13.54
C GLY A 333 37.30 -16.22 -14.00
N PRO A 334 37.97 -17.37 -13.88
CA PRO A 334 37.40 -18.69 -14.17
C PRO A 334 36.16 -19.02 -13.33
N TYR A 335 36.17 -18.74 -12.02
CA TYR A 335 34.99 -18.97 -11.16
C TYR A 335 33.83 -18.06 -11.52
N LEU A 336 34.08 -16.78 -11.82
CA LEU A 336 33.05 -15.85 -12.29
C LEU A 336 32.47 -16.32 -13.63
N ARG A 337 33.32 -16.77 -14.57
CA ARG A 337 32.90 -17.34 -15.85
C ARG A 337 32.07 -18.61 -15.67
N MET A 338 32.50 -19.52 -14.79
CA MET A 338 31.77 -20.73 -14.47
C MET A 338 30.41 -20.42 -13.83
N TYR A 339 30.35 -19.46 -12.90
CA TYR A 339 29.10 -19.04 -12.27
C TYR A 339 28.13 -18.42 -13.28
N ILE A 340 28.60 -17.47 -14.10
CA ILE A 340 27.81 -16.86 -15.18
C ILE A 340 27.34 -17.93 -16.19
N TRP A 341 28.19 -18.91 -16.52
CA TRP A 341 27.85 -19.98 -17.46
C TRP A 341 26.81 -20.94 -16.87
N ARG A 342 26.98 -21.37 -15.62
CA ARG A 342 25.99 -22.18 -14.86
C ARG A 342 24.65 -21.48 -14.82
N TRP A 343 24.63 -20.17 -14.55
CA TRP A 343 23.42 -19.37 -14.51
C TRP A 343 22.74 -19.23 -15.88
N ARG A 344 23.50 -18.83 -16.92
CA ARG A 344 22.98 -18.71 -18.30
C ARG A 344 22.43 -20.04 -18.81
N HIS A 345 23.10 -21.14 -18.47
CA HIS A 345 22.68 -22.48 -18.86
C HIS A 345 21.45 -22.95 -18.08
N ALA A 346 21.38 -22.71 -16.76
CA ALA A 346 20.20 -22.99 -15.95
C ALA A 346 18.99 -22.17 -16.42
N LYS A 347 19.18 -20.92 -16.84
CA LYS A 347 18.14 -20.08 -17.46
C LYS A 347 17.68 -20.65 -18.80
N ARG A 348 18.61 -21.07 -19.67
CA ARG A 348 18.27 -21.75 -20.94
C ARG A 348 17.52 -23.07 -20.70
N LEU A 349 17.98 -23.91 -19.78
CA LEU A 349 17.32 -25.16 -19.40
C LEU A 349 15.91 -24.90 -18.83
N ARG A 350 15.74 -23.92 -17.93
CA ARG A 350 14.41 -23.53 -17.42
C ARG A 350 13.48 -23.05 -18.54
N ASN A 351 13.99 -22.29 -19.51
CA ASN A 351 13.21 -21.82 -20.65
C ASN A 351 12.84 -22.94 -21.62
N VAL A 352 13.73 -23.90 -21.85
CA VAL A 352 13.50 -25.07 -22.73
C VAL A 352 12.63 -26.13 -22.05
N LEU A 353 12.73 -26.27 -20.73
CA LEU A 353 12.09 -27.32 -19.94
C LEU A 353 10.98 -26.77 -19.04
N ARG A 354 10.36 -25.65 -19.43
CA ARG A 354 9.27 -24.94 -18.72
C ARG A 354 8.05 -25.82 -18.40
N TYR A 355 7.99 -27.03 -18.96
CA TYR A 355 6.92 -28.01 -18.83
C TYR A 355 7.31 -29.30 -18.08
N LEU A 356 8.52 -29.38 -17.53
CA LEU A 356 8.97 -30.55 -16.76
C LEU A 356 8.92 -30.30 -15.26
N ASP A 357 8.55 -31.32 -14.48
CA ASP A 357 8.65 -31.28 -13.03
C ASP A 357 10.11 -31.13 -12.54
N ALA A 358 10.28 -30.61 -11.33
CA ALA A 358 11.59 -30.29 -10.75
C ALA A 358 12.52 -31.51 -10.64
N ALA A 359 11.96 -32.71 -10.39
CA ALA A 359 12.74 -33.94 -10.26
C ALA A 359 13.33 -34.39 -11.61
N ARG A 360 12.59 -34.21 -12.69
CA ARG A 360 13.05 -34.50 -14.05
C ARG A 360 14.06 -33.46 -14.53
N LEU A 361 13.89 -32.19 -14.16
CA LEU A 361 14.87 -31.14 -14.43
C LEU A 361 16.22 -31.46 -13.78
N ASP A 362 16.24 -31.92 -12.52
CA ASP A 362 17.48 -32.25 -11.84
C ASP A 362 18.18 -33.48 -12.44
N ARG A 363 17.43 -34.53 -12.84
CA ARG A 363 17.99 -35.69 -13.55
C ARG A 363 18.67 -35.31 -14.87
N GLU A 364 18.03 -34.47 -15.68
CA GLU A 364 18.63 -34.01 -16.95
C GLU A 364 19.83 -33.10 -16.70
N ARG A 365 19.79 -32.27 -15.66
CA ARG A 365 20.94 -31.45 -15.22
C ARG A 365 22.12 -32.34 -14.85
N GLN A 366 21.91 -33.38 -14.04
CA GLN A 366 22.97 -34.32 -13.63
C GLN A 366 23.54 -35.09 -14.83
N LYS A 367 22.67 -35.57 -15.74
CA LYS A 367 23.09 -36.28 -16.94
C LYS A 367 23.97 -35.42 -17.84
N TYR A 368 23.57 -34.17 -18.07
CA TYR A 368 24.35 -33.22 -18.85
C TYR A 368 25.72 -32.94 -18.23
N TRP A 369 25.79 -32.69 -16.92
CA TRP A 369 27.08 -32.44 -16.25
C TRP A 369 28.01 -33.64 -16.32
N LYS A 370 27.48 -34.87 -16.22
CA LYS A 370 28.27 -36.09 -16.45
C LYS A 370 28.83 -36.14 -17.88
N THR A 371 28.01 -35.82 -18.88
CA THR A 371 28.46 -35.80 -20.29
C THR A 371 29.45 -34.67 -20.56
N TYR A 372 29.23 -33.48 -19.99
CA TYR A 372 30.11 -32.33 -20.14
C TYR A 372 31.46 -32.58 -19.47
N ALA A 373 31.46 -33.12 -18.26
CA ALA A 373 32.69 -33.49 -17.55
C ALA A 373 33.48 -34.55 -18.33
N ALA A 374 32.80 -35.53 -18.93
CA ALA A 374 33.44 -36.53 -19.78
C ALA A 374 34.05 -35.92 -21.06
N LYS A 375 33.38 -34.95 -21.69
CA LYS A 375 33.86 -34.29 -22.91
C LYS A 375 34.94 -33.22 -22.68
N ASN A 376 35.03 -32.69 -21.47
CA ASN A 376 35.94 -31.60 -21.10
C ASN A 376 36.79 -32.02 -19.90
N ALA A 377 37.33 -33.24 -19.95
CA ALA A 377 38.06 -33.85 -18.84
C ALA A 377 39.27 -33.02 -18.39
N GLU A 378 39.99 -32.39 -19.34
CA GLU A 378 41.12 -31.49 -19.04
C GLU A 378 40.70 -30.26 -18.25
N VAL A 379 39.60 -29.59 -18.67
CA VAL A 379 39.06 -28.43 -17.97
C VAL A 379 38.56 -28.81 -16.58
N MET A 380 37.96 -29.99 -16.42
CA MET A 380 37.55 -30.48 -15.10
C MET A 380 38.75 -30.83 -14.21
N ALA A 381 39.81 -31.40 -14.78
CA ALA A 381 41.04 -31.71 -14.05
C ALA A 381 41.78 -30.44 -13.60
N GLU A 382 41.87 -29.41 -14.45
CA GLU A 382 42.39 -28.09 -14.08
C GLU A 382 41.57 -27.48 -12.94
N LEU A 383 40.23 -27.50 -13.02
CA LEU A 383 39.37 -26.96 -11.97
C LEU A 383 39.47 -27.74 -10.65
N GLU A 384 39.66 -29.05 -10.69
CA GLU A 384 39.87 -29.89 -9.50
C GLU A 384 41.25 -29.64 -8.88
N GLN A 385 42.28 -29.45 -9.72
CA GLN A 385 43.62 -29.07 -9.30
C GLN A 385 43.64 -27.66 -8.66
N GLU A 386 42.97 -26.69 -9.28
CA GLU A 386 42.78 -25.33 -8.75
C GLU A 386 41.96 -25.34 -7.45
N ARG A 387 40.92 -26.17 -7.36
CA ARG A 387 40.16 -26.39 -6.11
C ARG A 387 41.06 -26.94 -5.01
N HIS A 388 41.92 -27.92 -5.32
CA HIS A 388 42.89 -28.47 -4.36
C HIS A 388 43.96 -27.43 -3.97
N GLU A 389 44.42 -26.61 -4.90
CA GLU A 389 45.37 -25.53 -4.63
C GLU A 389 44.74 -24.43 -3.77
N PHE A 390 43.48 -24.08 -4.03
CA PHE A 390 42.69 -23.16 -3.22
C PHE A 390 42.46 -23.68 -1.79
N LEU A 391 42.13 -24.97 -1.63
CA LEU A 391 42.03 -25.62 -0.32
C LEU A 391 43.38 -25.68 0.40
N ARG A 392 44.49 -25.86 -0.34
CA ARG A 392 45.85 -25.89 0.19
C ARG A 392 46.37 -24.50 0.62
N ILE A 393 45.89 -23.41 0.01
CA ILE A 393 46.19 -22.02 0.39
C ILE A 393 45.51 -21.62 1.72
N GLY A 394 44.70 -22.50 2.31
CA GLY A 394 44.35 -22.40 3.73
C GLY A 394 43.14 -21.52 4.04
N LEU A 395 42.04 -21.71 3.31
CA LEU A 395 40.72 -21.57 3.90
C LEU A 395 40.28 -22.97 4.32
N HIS A 396 40.80 -23.43 5.46
CA HIS A 396 40.19 -24.57 6.14
C HIS A 396 38.70 -24.29 6.29
N GLU A 397 37.89 -25.27 5.92
CA GLU A 397 36.49 -25.38 6.30
C GLU A 397 36.36 -24.91 7.76
N ALA A 398 35.68 -23.78 7.97
CA ALA A 398 35.00 -23.58 9.22
C ALA A 398 34.04 -24.76 9.33
N LYS A 399 34.41 -25.75 10.15
CA LYS A 399 33.45 -26.74 10.65
C LYS A 399 32.27 -25.98 11.26
N PRO A 400 31.05 -26.53 11.15
CA PRO A 400 29.82 -25.85 11.58
C PRO A 400 29.90 -25.27 12.98
#